data_AF-A0A1F6DLG0-F1
#
_entry.id   AF-A0A1F6DLG0-F1
#
_cell.length_a   1.000
_cell.length_b   1.000
_cell.length_c   1.000
_cell.angle_alpha   90.00
_cell.angle_beta   90.00
_cell.angle_gamma   90.00
#
_symmetry.space_group_name_H-M   'P 1'
#
loop_
_entity.id
_entity.type
_entity.pdbx_description
1 polymer ?
#
loop_
_entity_poly.entity_id
_entity_poly.type
_entity_poly.pdbx_seq_one_letter_code
_entity_poly.pdbx_strand_id
1 'polypeptide(L)'
;MRRYVIALGAMALAIAMALWAVNVRTAKAPGDGQACTTEAKIYLDGSAVGRVGPNCEFAPCPEVVATSTTGGGGSGGGSILPYTSGVRGTVLLGPTCPVVRDPPDPGCANRPYATAIAIYRANSASPFIIGNSDIDGTFEFSLPPGSYTLAASSGSTFPRCSEINVTVSPDAYAIAVILCDTGIR
;
A
#
# COMPACT_ATOMS: atom_id res chain seq x y z
N MET A 1 -34.41 30.90 77.72
CA MET A 1 -33.90 31.47 76.45
C MET A 1 -32.58 30.83 75.99
N ARG A 2 -31.51 30.83 76.81
CA ARG A 2 -30.19 30.26 76.43
C ARG A 2 -30.21 28.78 75.99
N ARG A 3 -31.02 27.93 76.64
CA ARG A 3 -31.20 26.52 76.26
C ARG A 3 -31.89 26.33 74.90
N TYR A 4 -32.81 27.23 74.55
CA TYR A 4 -33.48 27.23 73.24
C TYR A 4 -32.54 27.65 72.12
N VAL A 5 -31.67 28.64 72.37
CA VAL A 5 -30.67 29.08 71.39
C VAL A 5 -29.65 27.98 71.10
N ILE A 6 -29.24 27.21 72.12
CA ILE A 6 -28.34 26.05 71.94
C ILE A 6 -29.04 24.93 71.14
N ALA A 7 -30.31 24.64 71.45
CA ALA A 7 -31.07 23.62 70.74
C ALA A 7 -31.29 23.97 69.24
N LEU A 8 -31.63 25.24 68.95
CA LEU A 8 -31.80 25.72 67.57
C LEU A 8 -30.48 25.70 66.79
N GLY A 9 -29.37 26.08 67.43
CA GLY A 9 -28.04 26.03 66.82
C GLY A 9 -27.60 24.60 66.48
N ALA A 10 -27.81 23.64 67.38
CA ALA A 10 -27.48 22.24 67.15
C ALA A 10 -28.34 21.63 66.02
N MET A 11 -29.62 21.98 65.96
CA MET A 11 -30.52 21.51 64.90
C MET A 11 -30.11 22.07 63.53
N ALA A 12 -29.75 23.35 63.45
CA ALA A 12 -29.27 23.97 62.21
C ALA A 12 -27.96 23.33 61.70
N LEU A 13 -27.03 23.01 62.61
CA LEU A 13 -25.77 22.32 62.28
C LEU A 13 -26.02 20.90 61.78
N ALA A 14 -26.94 20.16 62.40
CA ALA A 14 -27.33 18.83 61.96
C ALA A 14 -27.99 18.84 60.57
N ILE A 15 -28.86 19.82 60.31
CA ILE A 15 -29.50 20.00 59.00
C ILE A 15 -28.46 20.35 57.93
N ALA A 16 -27.53 21.28 58.22
CA ALA A 16 -26.47 21.65 57.29
C ALA A 16 -25.54 20.47 56.98
N MET A 17 -25.19 19.66 57.99
CA MET A 17 -24.35 18.48 57.82
C MET A 17 -25.08 17.37 57.04
N ALA A 18 -26.40 17.20 57.25
CA ALA A 18 -27.22 16.27 56.47
C ALA A 18 -27.36 16.71 55.01
N LEU A 19 -27.61 18.00 54.75
CA LEU A 19 -27.67 18.56 53.40
C LEU A 19 -26.33 18.43 52.67
N TRP A 20 -25.22 18.71 53.35
CA TRP A 20 -23.89 18.51 52.79
C TRP A 20 -23.62 17.02 52.51
N ALA A 21 -23.97 16.12 53.43
CA ALA A 21 -23.82 14.68 53.23
C ALA A 21 -24.66 14.14 52.07
N VAL A 22 -25.89 14.64 51.88
CA VAL A 22 -26.74 14.29 50.73
C VAL A 22 -26.11 14.81 49.43
N ASN A 23 -25.59 16.03 49.41
CA ASN A 23 -24.95 16.64 48.24
C ASN A 23 -23.60 15.97 47.87
N VAL A 24 -22.85 15.48 48.85
CA VAL A 24 -21.59 14.73 48.63
C VAL A 24 -21.88 13.29 48.18
N ARG A 25 -23.02 12.70 48.59
CA ARG A 25 -23.43 11.36 48.15
C ARG A 25 -24.08 11.35 46.76
N THR A 26 -24.54 12.48 46.25
CA THR A 26 -24.80 12.67 44.82
C THR A 26 -23.48 12.81 44.06
N ALA A 27 -22.66 11.75 44.10
CA ALA A 27 -21.59 11.57 43.15
C ALA A 27 -22.22 11.52 41.75
N LYS A 28 -21.83 12.50 40.92
CA LYS A 28 -22.10 12.60 39.49
C LYS A 28 -22.26 11.21 38.86
N ALA A 29 -23.46 10.89 38.39
CA ALA A 29 -23.67 9.72 37.55
C ALA A 29 -22.65 9.77 36.41
N PRO A 30 -21.93 8.67 36.10
CA PRO A 30 -21.14 8.61 34.88
C PRO A 30 -22.11 8.90 33.74
N GLY A 31 -21.81 9.95 32.97
CA GLY A 31 -22.64 10.35 31.84
C GLY A 31 -22.91 9.14 30.96
N ASP A 32 -24.16 9.07 30.50
CA ASP A 32 -24.73 8.11 29.56
C ASP A 32 -23.67 7.30 28.82
N GLY A 33 -23.26 6.20 29.45
CA GLY A 33 -22.48 5.17 28.79
C GLY A 33 -23.41 4.53 27.79
N GLN A 34 -23.51 5.13 26.60
CA GLN A 34 -24.23 4.55 25.47
C GLN A 34 -23.61 3.16 25.25
N ALA A 35 -24.36 2.12 25.60
CA ALA A 35 -23.93 0.75 25.42
C ALA A 35 -23.82 0.50 23.92
N CYS A 36 -22.61 0.58 23.39
CA CYS A 36 -22.36 0.35 21.98
C CYS A 36 -22.69 -1.11 21.65
N THR A 37 -23.40 -1.31 20.55
CA THR A 37 -23.66 -2.62 19.96
C THR A 37 -22.33 -3.35 19.68
N THR A 38 -22.30 -4.66 19.95
CA THR A 38 -21.10 -5.51 19.81
C THR A 38 -20.84 -5.93 18.36
N GLU A 39 -20.93 -4.98 17.45
CA GLU A 39 -20.66 -5.19 16.02
C GLU A 39 -19.19 -4.90 15.70
N ALA A 40 -18.62 -5.72 14.82
CA ALA A 40 -17.24 -5.60 14.37
C ALA A 40 -17.19 -5.33 12.88
N LYS A 41 -16.39 -4.34 12.47
CA LYS A 41 -16.05 -4.11 11.06
C LYS A 41 -14.78 -4.88 10.74
N ILE A 42 -14.85 -5.74 9.72
CA ILE A 42 -13.74 -6.57 9.27
C ILE A 42 -12.93 -5.83 8.21
N TYR A 43 -11.60 -5.88 8.33
CA TYR A 43 -10.63 -5.32 7.39
C TYR A 43 -10.10 -6.36 6.39
N LEU A 44 -9.40 -5.88 5.36
CA LEU A 44 -8.77 -6.74 4.35
C LEU A 44 -7.66 -7.63 4.94
N ASP A 45 -7.07 -7.25 6.07
CA ASP A 45 -6.09 -8.04 6.84
C ASP A 45 -6.75 -9.09 7.77
N GLY A 46 -8.09 -9.17 7.78
CA GLY A 46 -8.87 -10.06 8.64
C GLY A 46 -9.04 -9.57 10.08
N SER A 47 -8.51 -8.38 10.44
CA SER A 47 -8.71 -7.80 11.75
C SER A 47 -10.14 -7.27 11.93
N ALA A 48 -10.61 -7.25 13.17
CA ALA A 48 -11.96 -6.86 13.54
C ALA A 48 -11.89 -5.70 14.55
N VAL A 49 -12.44 -4.54 14.21
CA VAL A 49 -12.56 -3.42 15.17
C VAL A 49 -14.01 -3.20 15.58
N GLY A 50 -14.20 -2.98 16.87
CA GLY A 50 -15.47 -2.53 17.43
C GLY A 50 -15.65 -1.02 17.35
N ARG A 51 -16.81 -0.57 17.80
CA ARG A 51 -17.10 0.85 18.02
C ARG A 51 -16.35 1.37 19.25
N VAL A 52 -15.82 2.58 19.18
CA VAL A 52 -15.08 3.25 20.26
C VAL A 52 -15.58 4.68 20.46
N GLY A 53 -15.44 5.20 21.69
CA GLY A 53 -15.76 6.58 22.03
C GLY A 53 -17.21 6.83 22.48
N PRO A 54 -17.51 8.06 22.94
CA PRO A 54 -18.80 8.42 23.53
C PRO A 54 -19.99 8.38 22.55
N ASN A 55 -19.72 8.30 21.24
CA ASN A 55 -20.74 8.27 20.17
C ASN A 55 -20.81 6.91 19.45
N CYS A 56 -20.15 5.86 19.96
CA CYS A 56 -20.15 4.53 19.35
C CYS A 56 -19.77 4.53 17.85
N GLU A 57 -18.74 5.27 17.48
CA GLU A 57 -18.24 5.31 16.09
C GLU A 57 -17.16 4.25 15.88
N PHE A 58 -17.03 3.69 14.67
CA PHE A 58 -15.92 2.79 14.40
C PHE A 58 -14.61 3.54 14.52
N ALA A 59 -13.63 2.94 15.22
CA ALA A 59 -12.28 3.46 15.22
C ALA A 59 -11.81 3.62 13.76
N PRO A 60 -11.12 4.73 13.42
CA PRO A 60 -10.52 4.85 12.10
C PRO A 60 -9.67 3.62 11.84
N CYS A 61 -9.78 3.11 10.61
CA CYS A 61 -8.98 2.01 10.12
C CYS A 61 -7.52 2.36 10.41
N PRO A 62 -6.72 1.47 11.03
CA PRO A 62 -5.28 1.66 10.94
C PRO A 62 -5.02 1.71 9.44
N GLU A 63 -4.60 2.88 8.95
CA GLU A 63 -3.96 2.93 7.63
C GLU A 63 -2.92 1.84 7.74
N VAL A 64 -3.10 0.79 6.94
CA VAL A 64 -2.11 -0.25 6.80
C VAL A 64 -0.87 0.49 6.33
N VAL A 65 -0.04 0.89 7.29
CA VAL A 65 1.39 0.94 7.15
C VAL A 65 1.67 -0.47 6.71
N ALA A 66 1.64 -0.66 5.39
CA ALA A 66 1.95 -1.89 4.74
C ALA A 66 3.36 -2.18 5.22
N THR A 67 3.41 -2.96 6.29
CA THR A 67 4.58 -3.70 6.67
C THR A 67 4.62 -4.80 5.62
N SER A 68 4.97 -4.42 4.40
CA SER A 68 5.86 -5.21 3.60
C SER A 68 7.02 -5.51 4.52
N THR A 69 7.04 -6.74 4.99
CA THR A 69 8.20 -7.47 5.45
C THR A 69 9.47 -6.93 4.78
N THR A 70 10.19 -6.07 5.49
CA THR A 70 11.63 -5.95 5.38
C THR A 70 12.19 -6.51 6.67
N GLY A 71 12.23 -7.84 6.75
CA GLY A 71 13.39 -8.47 7.37
C GLY A 71 14.56 -8.26 6.41
N GLY A 72 15.45 -7.32 6.74
CA GLY A 72 16.66 -7.07 5.96
C GLY A 72 17.14 -5.62 6.04
N GLY A 73 17.92 -5.31 7.07
CA GLY A 73 18.53 -4.00 7.24
C GLY A 73 19.49 -3.62 6.11
N GLY A 74 19.49 -2.33 5.76
CA GLY A 74 20.42 -1.73 4.80
C GLY A 74 20.19 -0.23 4.72
N SER A 75 21.16 0.52 5.21
CA SER A 75 21.20 1.98 5.25
C SER A 75 21.47 2.58 3.86
N GLY A 76 20.73 3.64 3.49
CA GLY A 76 21.13 4.59 2.44
C GLY A 76 20.16 4.76 1.25
N GLY A 77 19.43 5.88 1.23
CA GLY A 77 18.98 6.55 -0.01
C GLY A 77 17.53 6.32 -0.45
N GLY A 78 16.67 7.30 -0.16
CA GLY A 78 15.43 7.58 -0.93
C GLY A 78 14.28 6.59 -0.74
N SER A 79 13.43 6.84 0.24
CA SER A 79 12.15 6.13 0.42
C SER A 79 11.28 6.25 -0.84
N ILE A 80 11.14 5.14 -1.55
CA ILE A 80 10.25 4.97 -2.69
C ILE A 80 8.92 4.46 -2.13
N LEU A 81 7.93 5.34 -1.98
CA LEU A 81 6.53 4.91 -1.78
C LEU A 81 6.13 4.01 -2.97
N PRO A 82 5.25 3.01 -2.81
CA PRO A 82 4.69 2.30 -3.96
C PRO A 82 3.98 3.34 -4.85
N TYR A 83 4.58 3.67 -5.98
CA TYR A 83 3.98 4.60 -6.93
C TYR A 83 2.70 3.97 -7.49
N THR A 84 1.62 4.77 -7.57
CA THR A 84 0.37 4.43 -8.31
C THR A 84 0.58 4.45 -9.83
N SER A 85 1.80 4.70 -10.26
CA SER A 85 2.25 4.80 -11.64
C SER A 85 3.43 3.87 -11.90
N GLY A 86 3.64 3.55 -13.17
CA GLY A 86 4.68 2.62 -13.54
C GLY A 86 4.69 2.25 -15.01
N VAL A 87 5.36 1.14 -15.30
CA VAL A 87 5.36 0.52 -16.62
C VAL A 87 5.01 -0.95 -16.48
N ARG A 88 4.16 -1.44 -17.37
CA ARG A 88 3.83 -2.86 -17.48
C ARG A 88 3.85 -3.29 -18.93
N GLY A 89 4.12 -4.55 -19.18
CA GLY A 89 4.38 -4.98 -20.53
C GLY A 89 4.73 -6.43 -20.68
N THR A 90 5.18 -6.79 -21.87
CA THR A 90 5.64 -8.13 -22.20
C THR A 90 6.96 -8.08 -22.96
N VAL A 91 7.86 -9.02 -22.66
CA VAL A 91 9.06 -9.29 -23.44
C VAL A 91 8.80 -10.50 -24.33
N LEU A 92 9.06 -10.34 -25.62
CA LEU A 92 8.79 -11.32 -26.65
C LEU A 92 10.07 -11.64 -27.42
N LEU A 93 10.32 -12.93 -27.66
CA LEU A 93 11.34 -13.42 -28.57
C LEU A 93 10.77 -13.63 -29.96
N GLY A 94 11.45 -13.08 -30.96
CA GLY A 94 11.14 -13.30 -32.36
C GLY A 94 12.27 -12.80 -33.27
N PRO A 95 12.49 -13.41 -34.45
CA PRO A 95 11.75 -14.54 -35.02
C PRO A 95 12.09 -15.88 -34.36
N THR A 96 11.15 -16.82 -34.33
CA THR A 96 11.36 -18.19 -33.79
C THR A 96 11.60 -19.23 -34.88
N CYS A 97 11.38 -18.88 -36.15
CA CYS A 97 11.55 -19.74 -37.31
C CYS A 97 12.42 -19.06 -38.38
N PRO A 98 13.27 -19.82 -39.11
CA PRO A 98 14.04 -19.30 -40.25
C PRO A 98 13.16 -18.85 -41.42
N VAL A 99 12.00 -19.48 -41.63
CA VAL A 99 11.11 -19.20 -42.78
C VAL A 99 9.67 -19.06 -42.31
N VAL A 100 9.03 -17.95 -42.68
CA VAL A 100 7.59 -17.73 -42.51
C VAL A 100 6.84 -18.40 -43.66
N ARG A 101 5.80 -19.17 -43.37
CA ARG A 101 4.92 -19.82 -44.36
C ARG A 101 3.56 -19.11 -44.45
N ASP A 102 2.83 -19.32 -45.55
CA ASP A 102 1.43 -18.91 -45.70
C ASP A 102 0.56 -20.16 -45.92
N PRO A 103 -0.36 -20.51 -45.00
CA PRO A 103 -0.71 -19.79 -43.77
C PRO A 103 0.41 -19.82 -42.71
N PRO A 104 0.46 -18.79 -41.84
CA PRO A 104 1.49 -18.69 -40.80
C PRO A 104 1.42 -19.85 -39.82
N ASP A 105 2.55 -20.52 -39.63
CA ASP A 105 2.70 -21.61 -38.66
C ASP A 105 2.61 -21.01 -37.23
N PRO A 106 1.65 -21.44 -36.39
CA PRO A 106 1.54 -20.99 -35.00
C PRO A 106 2.81 -21.22 -34.18
N GLY A 107 3.61 -22.25 -34.51
CA GLY A 107 4.89 -22.53 -33.89
C GLY A 107 5.95 -21.45 -34.13
N CYS A 108 5.75 -20.62 -35.17
CA CYS A 108 6.60 -19.50 -35.56
C CYS A 108 6.15 -18.15 -34.99
N ALA A 109 5.10 -18.13 -34.16
CA ALA A 109 4.72 -16.91 -33.44
C ALA A 109 5.81 -16.50 -32.43
N ASN A 110 5.81 -15.21 -32.08
CA ASN A 110 6.67 -14.69 -31.03
C ASN A 110 6.37 -15.41 -29.70
N ARG A 111 7.42 -15.76 -28.97
CA ARG A 111 7.30 -16.47 -27.69
C ARG A 111 7.56 -15.53 -26.52
N PRO A 112 6.88 -15.71 -25.38
CA PRO A 112 7.21 -14.98 -24.18
C PRO A 112 8.65 -15.26 -23.73
N TYR A 113 9.28 -14.26 -23.12
CA TYR A 113 10.67 -14.35 -22.68
C TYR A 113 10.90 -13.82 -21.27
N ALA A 114 11.24 -14.74 -20.36
CA ALA A 114 11.71 -14.41 -19.03
C ALA A 114 13.17 -13.95 -19.10
N THR A 115 13.43 -12.70 -18.77
CA THR A 115 14.77 -12.12 -18.83
C THR A 115 14.93 -10.95 -17.86
N ALA A 116 16.17 -10.51 -17.63
CA ALA A 116 16.43 -9.33 -16.83
C ALA A 116 16.16 -8.05 -17.65
N ILE A 117 15.49 -7.09 -17.01
CA ILE A 117 15.13 -5.79 -17.56
C ILE A 117 15.79 -4.73 -16.68
N ALA A 118 16.69 -3.97 -17.28
CA ALA A 118 17.29 -2.79 -16.69
C ALA A 118 16.50 -1.55 -17.12
N ILE A 119 16.12 -0.71 -16.16
CA ILE A 119 15.37 0.51 -16.40
C ILE A 119 16.28 1.69 -16.09
N TYR A 120 16.54 2.51 -17.10
CA TYR A 120 17.37 3.70 -17.00
C TYR A 120 16.47 4.93 -16.96
N ARG A 121 16.84 5.92 -16.16
CA ARG A 121 16.23 7.26 -16.28
C ARG A 121 16.80 7.95 -17.51
N ALA A 122 16.03 8.83 -18.15
CA ALA A 122 16.51 9.62 -19.28
C ALA A 122 17.90 10.25 -19.00
N ASN A 123 18.84 10.03 -19.93
CA ASN A 123 20.24 10.49 -19.86
C ASN A 123 21.09 9.91 -18.72
N SER A 124 20.70 8.79 -18.12
CA SER A 124 21.50 8.10 -17.11
C SER A 124 22.16 6.85 -17.69
N ALA A 125 23.46 6.67 -17.40
CA ALA A 125 24.20 5.46 -17.78
C ALA A 125 24.06 4.32 -16.75
N SER A 126 23.59 4.63 -15.54
CA SER A 126 23.35 3.66 -14.47
C SER A 126 21.88 3.24 -14.43
N PRO A 127 21.56 1.95 -14.25
CA PRO A 127 20.18 1.53 -14.11
C PRO A 127 19.58 2.11 -12.82
N PHE A 128 18.37 2.63 -12.91
CA PHE A 128 17.58 3.08 -11.76
C PHE A 128 17.06 1.87 -10.97
N ILE A 129 16.62 0.83 -11.67
CA ILE A 129 16.23 -0.46 -11.11
C ILE A 129 16.51 -1.56 -12.14
N ILE A 130 16.79 -2.76 -11.65
CA ILE A 130 16.85 -3.99 -12.45
C ILE A 130 15.83 -4.96 -11.85
N GLY A 131 15.01 -5.57 -12.70
CA GLY A 131 14.19 -6.70 -12.31
C GLY A 131 14.02 -7.68 -13.45
N ASN A 132 13.07 -8.59 -13.32
CA ASN A 132 12.90 -9.70 -14.24
C ASN A 132 11.48 -9.72 -14.82
N SER A 133 11.34 -10.10 -16.09
CA SER A 133 10.05 -10.57 -16.61
C SER A 133 9.76 -11.99 -16.14
N ASP A 134 8.46 -12.28 -16.00
CA ASP A 134 7.93 -13.59 -15.63
C ASP A 134 8.11 -14.62 -16.75
N ILE A 135 7.78 -15.88 -16.47
CA ILE A 135 7.77 -17.00 -17.43
C ILE A 135 6.88 -16.73 -18.64
N ASP A 136 5.78 -16.00 -18.43
CA ASP A 136 4.85 -15.54 -19.46
C ASP A 136 5.33 -14.25 -20.14
N GLY A 137 6.59 -13.85 -19.92
CA GLY A 137 7.22 -12.66 -20.49
C GLY A 137 6.68 -11.35 -19.93
N THR A 138 5.68 -11.37 -19.06
CA THR A 138 5.06 -10.20 -18.47
C THR A 138 5.98 -9.55 -17.44
N PHE A 139 5.94 -8.22 -17.36
CA PHE A 139 6.64 -7.48 -16.32
C PHE A 139 5.79 -6.30 -15.84
N GLU A 140 5.99 -5.91 -14.58
CA GLU A 140 5.39 -4.73 -13.98
C GLU A 140 6.38 -4.07 -13.03
N PHE A 141 6.59 -2.76 -13.19
CA PHE A 141 7.46 -1.96 -12.34
C PHE A 141 6.76 -0.67 -11.94
N SER A 142 6.60 -0.46 -10.64
CA SER A 142 6.15 0.83 -10.10
C SER A 142 7.27 1.86 -10.22
N LEU A 143 7.04 2.91 -11.00
CA LEU A 143 8.01 3.96 -11.29
C LEU A 143 7.35 5.34 -11.11
N PRO A 144 8.09 6.35 -10.61
CA PRO A 144 7.55 7.68 -10.53
C PRO A 144 7.33 8.27 -11.94
N PRO A 145 6.42 9.24 -12.08
CA PRO A 145 6.26 9.94 -13.35
C PRO A 145 7.58 10.50 -13.88
N GLY A 146 7.84 10.24 -15.16
CA GLY A 146 9.11 10.58 -15.80
C GLY A 146 9.37 9.77 -17.06
N SER A 147 10.50 10.04 -17.70
CA SER A 147 10.94 9.34 -18.91
C SER A 147 12.02 8.31 -18.57
N TYR A 148 11.82 7.09 -19.06
CA TYR A 148 12.70 5.95 -18.82
C TYR A 148 13.01 5.22 -20.12
N THR A 149 14.14 4.52 -20.11
CA THR A 149 14.55 3.60 -21.17
C THR A 149 14.61 2.21 -20.58
N LEU A 150 13.89 1.26 -21.18
CA LEU A 150 13.90 -0.14 -20.80
C LEU A 150 14.84 -0.89 -21.72
N ALA A 151 15.80 -1.60 -21.13
CA ALA A 151 16.70 -2.50 -21.83
C ALA A 151 16.57 -3.90 -21.25
N ALA A 152 16.06 -4.84 -22.05
CA ALA A 152 16.10 -6.25 -21.70
C ALA A 152 17.43 -6.86 -22.15
N SER A 153 18.04 -7.73 -21.36
CA SER A 153 19.30 -8.38 -21.74
C SER A 153 19.41 -9.77 -21.14
N SER A 154 19.91 -10.71 -21.94
CA SER A 154 20.19 -12.09 -21.55
C SER A 154 21.60 -12.30 -20.98
N GLY A 155 22.43 -11.26 -20.96
CA GLY A 155 23.85 -11.36 -20.59
C GLY A 155 24.76 -12.05 -21.62
N SER A 156 24.22 -12.39 -22.80
CA SER A 156 24.93 -13.03 -23.92
C SER A 156 24.82 -12.20 -25.20
N THR A 157 25.57 -12.57 -26.25
CA THR A 157 25.54 -11.88 -27.55
C THR A 157 24.15 -11.90 -28.20
N PHE A 158 23.38 -12.97 -27.96
CA PHE A 158 22.00 -13.14 -28.39
C PHE A 158 21.16 -13.72 -27.25
N PRO A 159 19.85 -13.47 -27.20
CA PRO A 159 19.06 -12.61 -28.09
C PRO A 159 19.35 -11.10 -27.90
N ARG A 160 19.24 -10.32 -28.99
CA ARG A 160 19.44 -8.86 -28.98
C ARG A 160 18.09 -8.17 -28.78
N CYS A 161 17.84 -7.61 -27.61
CA CYS A 161 16.63 -6.86 -27.35
C CYS A 161 16.77 -5.39 -27.74
N SER A 162 15.70 -4.83 -28.30
CA SER A 162 15.64 -3.40 -28.62
C SER A 162 15.35 -2.60 -27.36
N GLU A 163 16.08 -1.50 -27.14
CA GLU A 163 15.77 -0.56 -26.06
C GLU A 163 14.54 0.27 -26.40
N ILE A 164 13.68 0.51 -25.41
CA ILE A 164 12.41 1.23 -25.59
C ILE A 164 12.33 2.40 -24.63
N ASN A 165 11.98 3.56 -25.16
CA ASN A 165 11.70 4.74 -24.35
C ASN A 165 10.23 4.76 -23.97
N VAL A 166 9.96 4.92 -22.69
CA VAL A 166 8.61 5.03 -22.12
C VAL A 166 8.50 6.30 -21.30
N THR A 167 7.32 6.92 -21.33
CA THR A 167 6.98 8.02 -20.45
C THR A 167 5.89 7.57 -19.50
N VAL A 168 6.18 7.61 -18.21
CA VAL A 168 5.25 7.26 -17.13
C VAL A 168 4.53 8.52 -16.68
N SER A 169 3.21 8.48 -16.63
CA SER A 169 2.36 9.57 -16.14
C SER A 169 2.09 9.41 -14.63
N PRO A 170 1.72 10.48 -13.89
CA PRO A 170 1.66 10.47 -12.41
C PRO A 170 0.79 9.40 -11.78
N ASP A 171 -0.27 8.97 -12.48
CA ASP A 171 -1.27 8.02 -11.98
C ASP A 171 -1.65 6.96 -13.04
N ALA A 172 -0.70 6.59 -13.90
CA ALA A 172 -0.96 5.58 -14.92
C ALA A 172 0.23 4.65 -15.14
N TYR A 173 -0.11 3.45 -15.61
CA TYR A 173 0.86 2.49 -16.09
C TYR A 173 1.02 2.63 -17.59
N ALA A 174 2.23 2.97 -18.03
CA ALA A 174 2.58 2.92 -19.43
C ALA A 174 2.68 1.46 -19.90
N ILE A 175 2.24 1.20 -21.13
CA ILE A 175 2.34 -0.13 -21.75
C ILE A 175 3.57 -0.17 -22.66
N ALA A 176 4.40 -1.20 -22.49
CA ALA A 176 5.57 -1.42 -23.33
C ALA A 176 5.66 -2.87 -23.81
N VAL A 177 6.16 -3.09 -25.02
CA VAL A 177 6.41 -4.43 -25.56
C VAL A 177 7.84 -4.49 -26.06
N ILE A 178 8.70 -5.27 -25.38
CA ILE A 178 10.11 -5.40 -25.73
C ILE A 178 10.27 -6.59 -26.66
N LEU A 179 10.82 -6.35 -27.85
CA LEU A 179 11.10 -7.38 -28.84
C LEU A 179 12.59 -7.73 -28.81
N CYS A 180 12.87 -9.03 -28.66
CA CYS A 180 14.20 -9.61 -28.61
C CYS A 180 14.46 -10.47 -29.85
N ASP A 181 15.41 -10.02 -30.67
CA ASP A 181 15.88 -10.71 -31.87
C ASP A 181 16.74 -11.92 -31.48
N THR A 182 16.29 -13.11 -31.85
CA THR A 182 17.02 -14.37 -31.63
C THR A 182 18.24 -14.50 -32.53
N GLY A 183 18.33 -13.72 -33.61
CA GLY A 183 19.38 -13.80 -34.63
C GLY A 183 19.14 -14.89 -35.67
N ILE A 184 17.97 -15.53 -35.68
CA ILE A 184 17.55 -16.51 -36.70
C ILE A 184 17.29 -15.78 -38.03
N ARG A 185 17.84 -16.30 -39.14
CA ARG A 185 17.75 -15.73 -40.49
C ARG A 185 17.58 -16.84 -41.53
#